data_AF-A0A9P1E3Y9-F1
#
_entry.id   AF-A0A9P1E3Y9-F1
#
_cell.length_a   1.000
_cell.length_b   1.000
_cell.length_c   1.000
_cell.angle_alpha   90.00
_cell.angle_beta   90.00
_cell.angle_gamma   90.00
#
_symmetry.space_group_name_H-M   'P 1'
#
loop_
_entity.id
_entity.type
_entity.pdbx_description
1 polymer ?
#
loop_
_entity_poly.entity_id
_entity_poly.type
_entity_poly.pdbx_seq_one_letter_code
_entity_poly.pdbx_strand_id
1 'polypeptide(L)'
;MQAKYLMDELDCLLNDAEAVVRSANYSLPCTTIDQDINRSLDFKADFLEEEVASSVLKSEVVDIAMMMAVVCSMIKKDYVMQEKIISSLNLKSSTGELDTYCLMWSLRPYVDDEIMAKAWKLVH
;
A
#
# COMPACT_ATOMS: atom_id res chain seq x y z
N MET A 1 -13.77 18.01 0.97
CA MET A 1 -12.70 18.46 0.06
C MET A 1 -11.31 17.99 0.50
N GLN A 2 -10.98 18.01 1.79
CA GLN A 2 -9.66 17.57 2.29
C GLN A 2 -9.31 16.10 2.00
N ALA A 3 -10.26 15.17 2.15
CA ALA A 3 -10.01 13.74 1.89
C ALA A 3 -9.66 13.45 0.42
N LYS A 4 -10.35 14.12 -0.51
CA LYS A 4 -10.07 13.99 -1.95
C LYS A 4 -8.69 14.54 -2.30
N TYR A 5 -8.34 15.70 -1.76
CA TYR A 5 -7.01 16.28 -1.92
C TYR A 5 -5.90 15.35 -1.40
N LEU A 6 -6.08 14.74 -0.21
CA LEU A 6 -5.12 13.77 0.33
C LEU A 6 -5.00 12.51 -0.53
N MET A 7 -6.09 12.05 -1.14
CA MET A 7 -6.05 10.92 -2.08
C MET A 7 -5.32 11.26 -3.36
N ASP A 8 -5.54 12.46 -3.91
CA ASP A 8 -4.84 12.94 -5.10
C ASP A 8 -3.33 13.08 -4.82
N GLU A 9 -2.95 13.61 -3.65
CA GLU A 9 -1.55 13.71 -3.20
C GLU A 9 -0.91 12.32 -3.03
N LEU A 10 -1.65 11.35 -2.48
CA LEU A 10 -1.19 9.98 -2.31
C LEU A 10 -0.96 9.27 -3.65
N ASP A 11 -1.86 9.46 -4.62
CA ASP A 11 -1.71 8.92 -5.97
C ASP A 11 -0.50 9.56 -6.67
N CYS A 12 -0.25 10.86 -6.51
CA CYS A 12 0.97 11.51 -6.99
C CYS A 12 2.23 10.87 -6.38
N LEU A 13 2.27 10.71 -5.05
CA LEU A 13 3.43 10.14 -4.36
C LEU A 13 3.71 8.68 -4.78
N LEU A 14 2.66 7.89 -4.99
CA LEU A 14 2.79 6.52 -5.48
C LEU A 14 3.40 6.47 -6.88
N ASN A 15 2.96 7.35 -7.79
CA ASN A 15 3.51 7.44 -9.15
C ASN A 15 5.01 7.84 -9.13
N ASP A 16 5.38 8.77 -8.25
CA ASP A 16 6.77 9.18 -8.09
C ASP A 16 7.65 8.04 -7.55
N ALA A 17 7.17 7.30 -6.54
CA ALA A 17 7.86 6.13 -6.00
C ALA A 17 8.05 5.04 -7.07
N GLU A 18 7.02 4.80 -7.90
CA GLU A 18 7.09 3.84 -9.02
C GLU A 18 8.12 4.27 -10.07
N ALA A 19 8.18 5.57 -10.40
CA ALA A 19 9.17 6.12 -11.32
C ALA A 19 10.60 5.95 -10.79
N VAL A 20 10.82 6.19 -9.48
CA VAL A 20 12.12 6.02 -8.82
C VAL A 20 12.56 4.56 -8.87
N VAL A 21 11.70 3.62 -8.45
CA VAL A 21 12.00 2.17 -8.47
C VAL A 21 12.33 1.71 -9.89
N ARG A 22 11.55 2.16 -10.88
CA ARG A 22 11.78 1.82 -12.28
C ARG A 22 13.12 2.38 -12.78
N SER A 23 13.47 3.62 -12.41
CA SER A 23 14.75 4.22 -12.78
C SER A 23 15.96 3.49 -12.15
N ALA A 24 15.81 3.01 -10.91
CA ALA A 24 16.83 2.24 -10.20
C ALA A 24 17.00 0.82 -10.75
N ASN A 25 15.95 0.21 -11.30
CA ASN A 25 16.03 -1.08 -11.96
C ASN A 25 16.69 -1.02 -13.34
N TYR A 26 16.65 0.13 -14.03
CA TYR A 26 17.36 0.33 -15.30
C TYR A 26 18.86 0.63 -15.14
N SER A 27 19.34 0.94 -13.92
CA SER A 27 20.76 1.19 -13.64
C SER A 27 21.54 -0.05 -13.18
N LEU A 28 20.88 -1.22 -13.07
CA LEU A 28 21.51 -2.51 -12.80
C LEU A 28 21.48 -3.39 -14.06
N PRO A 29 22.59 -4.06 -14.45
CA PRO A 29 22.55 -5.00 -15.57
C PRO A 29 21.57 -6.15 -15.25
N CYS A 30 20.66 -6.38 -16.20
CA CYS A 30 19.68 -7.47 -16.23
C CYS A 30 20.09 -8.75 -15.49
N THR A 31 19.22 -9.20 -14.59
CA THR A 31 18.81 -10.60 -14.62
C THR A 31 17.30 -10.63 -14.76
N THR A 32 16.87 -10.72 -16.01
CA THR A 32 15.53 -11.13 -16.40
C THR A 32 15.24 -12.48 -15.72
N ILE A 33 14.25 -12.51 -14.84
CA ILE A 33 13.60 -13.77 -14.48
C ILE A 33 12.19 -13.68 -15.05
N ASP A 34 12.08 -14.22 -16.26
CA ASP A 34 10.84 -14.65 -16.87
C ASP A 34 10.10 -15.60 -15.91
N GLN A 35 8.78 -15.66 -16.07
CA GLN A 35 7.90 -16.64 -15.43
C GLN A 35 8.51 -18.06 -15.42
N ASP A 36 8.79 -18.65 -14.25
CA ASP A 36 8.22 -19.95 -13.85
C ASP A 36 8.64 -20.39 -12.44
N ILE A 37 7.85 -21.32 -11.92
CA ILE A 37 7.78 -21.84 -10.56
C ILE A 37 9.00 -22.72 -10.19
N ASN A 38 9.47 -22.63 -8.92
CA ASN A 38 10.10 -23.72 -8.15
C ASN A 38 11.48 -24.28 -8.61
N ARG A 39 12.58 -23.85 -7.97
CA ARG A 39 13.57 -24.74 -7.31
C ARG A 39 14.80 -23.97 -6.78
N SER A 40 15.20 -24.36 -5.57
CA SER A 40 16.59 -24.44 -5.09
C SER A 40 17.39 -23.14 -5.01
N LEU A 41 17.28 -22.45 -3.88
CA LEU A 41 18.31 -21.53 -3.39
C LEU A 41 19.55 -22.33 -3.00
N ASP A 42 20.54 -22.36 -3.89
CA ASP A 42 21.91 -22.69 -3.52
C ASP A 42 22.85 -21.75 -4.26
N PHE A 43 23.27 -20.67 -3.60
CA PHE A 43 24.50 -19.98 -3.97
C PHE A 43 25.13 -19.38 -2.72
N LYS A 44 26.14 -20.10 -2.24
CA LYS A 44 26.99 -19.75 -1.11
C LYS A 44 28.14 -18.85 -1.57
N ALA A 45 28.33 -17.77 -0.81
CA ALA A 45 29.55 -17.05 -0.43
C ALA A 45 30.51 -16.55 -1.53
N ASP A 46 30.75 -15.23 -1.56
CA ASP A 46 31.99 -14.64 -1.00
C ASP A 46 32.07 -13.11 -1.27
N PHE A 47 31.24 -12.26 -0.63
CA PHE A 47 31.42 -10.79 -0.59
C PHE A 47 30.68 -10.17 0.63
N LEU A 48 30.84 -10.76 1.82
CA LEU A 48 29.81 -10.72 2.88
C LEU A 48 29.83 -9.56 3.89
N GLU A 49 30.63 -8.50 3.77
CA GLU A 49 30.64 -7.46 4.84
C GLU A 49 30.01 -6.12 4.44
N GLU A 50 30.12 -5.68 3.18
CA GLU A 50 29.53 -4.40 2.73
C GLU A 50 28.19 -4.58 1.99
N GLU A 51 28.03 -5.68 1.24
CA GLU A 51 26.76 -6.02 0.56
C GLU A 51 25.67 -6.50 1.52
N VAL A 52 26.02 -7.07 2.67
CA VAL A 52 25.03 -7.59 3.63
C VAL A 52 24.31 -6.44 4.33
N ALA A 53 25.01 -5.38 4.73
CA ALA A 53 24.39 -4.19 5.28
C ALA A 53 23.53 -3.45 4.23
N SER A 54 24.00 -3.37 2.98
CA SER A 54 23.25 -2.75 1.87
C SER A 54 22.00 -3.56 1.49
N SER A 55 22.08 -4.90 1.48
CA SER A 55 20.95 -5.77 1.16
C SER A 55 19.91 -5.82 2.27
N VAL A 56 20.32 -5.78 3.54
CA VAL A 56 19.40 -5.67 4.69
C VAL A 56 18.63 -4.35 4.67
N LEU A 57 19.31 -3.22 4.43
CA LEU A 57 18.64 -1.92 4.28
C LEU A 57 17.71 -1.87 3.06
N LYS A 58 18.10 -2.49 1.94
CA LYS A 58 17.21 -2.64 0.77
C LYS A 58 15.98 -3.49 1.08
N SER A 59 16.12 -4.57 1.84
CA SER A 59 15.00 -5.41 2.27
C SER A 59 14.03 -4.63 3.15
N GLU A 60 14.54 -3.87 4.12
CA GLU A 60 13.71 -3.06 5.03
C GLU A 60 12.94 -1.96 4.29
N VAL A 61 13.58 -1.27 3.35
CA VAL A 61 12.92 -0.25 2.52
C VAL A 61 11.83 -0.89 1.64
N VAL A 62 12.07 -2.09 1.11
CA VAL A 62 11.06 -2.84 0.34
C VAL A 62 9.89 -3.26 1.23
N ASP A 63 10.14 -3.71 2.45
CA ASP A 63 9.11 -4.10 3.41
C ASP A 63 8.25 -2.91 3.82
N ILE A 64 8.86 -1.74 4.06
CA ILE A 64 8.16 -0.48 4.33
C ILE A 64 7.33 -0.05 3.12
N ALA A 65 7.90 -0.09 1.92
CA ALA A 65 7.19 0.26 0.69
C ALA A 65 5.99 -0.65 0.44
N MET A 66 6.15 -1.96 0.66
CA MET A 66 5.07 -2.95 0.56
C MET A 66 3.98 -2.69 1.60
N MET A 67 4.35 -2.43 2.87
CA MET A 67 3.41 -2.07 3.92
C MET A 67 2.62 -0.80 3.55
N MET A 68 3.31 0.23 3.07
CA MET A 68 2.68 1.48 2.62
C MET A 68 1.73 1.24 1.45
N ALA A 69 2.10 0.41 0.47
CA ALA A 69 1.23 0.07 -0.65
C ALA A 69 -0.07 -0.63 -0.19
N VAL A 70 0.02 -1.51 0.82
CA VAL A 70 -1.14 -2.16 1.43
C VAL A 70 -2.03 -1.13 2.14
N VAL A 71 -1.45 -0.26 2.97
CA VAL A 71 -2.17 0.80 3.68
C VAL A 71 -2.88 1.74 2.70
N CYS A 72 -2.18 2.20 1.66
CA CYS A 72 -2.77 3.04 0.61
C CYS A 72 -3.95 2.34 -0.08
N SER A 73 -3.79 1.05 -0.38
CA SER A 73 -4.85 0.25 -1.01
C SER A 73 -6.08 0.07 -0.13
N MET A 74 -5.91 0.00 1.19
CA MET A 74 -7.00 -0.08 2.16
C MET A 74 -7.75 1.26 2.24
N ILE A 75 -7.02 2.36 2.41
CA ILE A 75 -7.58 3.72 2.48
C ILE A 75 -8.31 4.07 1.18
N LYS A 76 -7.75 3.73 0.01
CA LYS A 76 -8.37 3.99 -1.29
C LYS A 76 -9.70 3.26 -1.44
N LYS A 77 -9.78 2.00 -1.02
CA LYS A 77 -11.04 1.23 -1.06
C LYS A 77 -12.08 1.81 -0.10
N ASP A 78 -11.63 2.18 1.11
CA ASP A 78 -12.50 2.82 2.09
C ASP A 78 -13.08 4.11 1.51
N TYR A 79 -12.24 5.02 1.02
CA TYR A 79 -12.64 6.27 0.36
C TYR A 79 -13.65 6.06 -0.79
N VAL A 80 -13.41 5.10 -1.68
CA VAL A 80 -14.34 4.79 -2.79
C VAL A 80 -15.70 4.33 -2.26
N MET A 81 -15.73 3.55 -1.18
CA MET A 81 -16.99 3.21 -0.52
C MET A 81 -17.66 4.46 0.04
N GLN A 82 -16.92 5.35 0.69
CA GLN A 82 -17.46 6.60 1.24
C GLN A 82 -18.10 7.46 0.15
N GLU A 83 -17.45 7.64 -1.01
CA GLU A 83 -18.01 8.40 -2.12
C GLU A 83 -19.28 7.76 -2.69
N LYS A 84 -19.32 6.42 -2.79
CA LYS A 84 -20.52 5.71 -3.23
C LYS A 84 -21.69 5.89 -2.26
N ILE A 85 -21.44 5.83 -0.96
CA ILE A 85 -22.46 6.06 0.06
C ILE A 85 -22.97 7.51 -0.05
N ILE A 86 -22.07 8.49 -0.02
CA ILE A 86 -22.42 9.92 -0.08
C ILE A 86 -23.19 10.25 -1.35
N SER A 87 -22.81 9.68 -2.50
CA SER A 87 -23.52 9.91 -3.76
C SER A 87 -24.88 9.22 -3.85
N SER A 88 -25.08 8.12 -3.11
CA SER A 88 -26.37 7.45 -3.03
C SER A 88 -27.35 8.11 -2.06
N LEU A 89 -26.83 8.82 -1.06
CA LEU A 89 -27.61 9.54 -0.07
C LEU A 89 -28.24 10.79 -0.70
N ASN A 90 -29.55 10.94 -0.56
CA ASN A 90 -30.31 12.05 -1.10
C ASN A 90 -31.26 12.60 -0.02
N LEU A 91 -31.87 13.77 -0.26
CA LEU A 91 -32.91 14.36 0.61
C LEU A 91 -34.13 13.44 0.84
N LYS A 92 -34.25 12.33 0.09
CA LYS A 92 -35.30 11.32 0.20
C LYS A 92 -34.88 10.05 0.95
N SER A 93 -33.62 9.93 1.36
CA SER A 93 -33.15 8.77 2.10
C SER A 93 -33.93 8.65 3.41
N SER A 94 -34.47 7.47 3.65
CA SER A 94 -35.19 7.16 4.88
C SER A 94 -34.22 7.12 6.06
N THR A 95 -34.73 7.33 7.27
CA THR A 95 -33.94 7.24 8.50
C THR A 95 -33.30 5.86 8.65
N GLY A 96 -34.00 4.79 8.28
CA GLY A 96 -33.46 3.42 8.34
C GLY A 96 -32.33 3.15 7.35
N GLU A 97 -32.36 3.76 6.16
CA GLU A 97 -31.23 3.70 5.21
C GLU A 97 -30.01 4.41 5.79
N LEU A 98 -30.20 5.59 6.40
CA LEU A 98 -29.13 6.34 7.04
C LEU A 98 -28.50 5.56 8.21
N ASP A 99 -29.32 4.95 9.07
CA ASP A 99 -28.85 4.12 10.19
C ASP A 99 -28.04 2.92 9.68
N THR A 100 -28.48 2.30 8.59
CA THR A 100 -27.77 1.19 7.94
C THR A 100 -26.40 1.65 7.42
N TYR A 101 -26.33 2.83 6.78
CA TYR A 101 -25.05 3.40 6.34
C TYR A 101 -24.13 3.74 7.50
N CYS A 102 -24.65 4.33 8.58
CA CYS A 102 -23.88 4.59 9.79
C CYS A 102 -23.28 3.30 10.39
N LEU A 103 -24.07 2.22 10.41
CA LEU A 103 -23.59 0.92 10.86
C LEU A 103 -22.48 0.39 9.94
N MET A 104 -22.71 0.34 8.62
CA MET A 104 -21.71 -0.13 7.64
C MET A 104 -20.39 0.65 7.75
N TRP A 105 -20.46 1.96 7.99
CA TRP A 105 -19.30 2.81 8.18
C TRP A 105 -18.51 2.46 9.45
N SER A 106 -19.20 2.23 10.56
CA SER A 106 -18.55 1.90 11.83
C SER A 106 -17.78 0.57 11.79
N LEU A 107 -18.18 -0.34 10.91
CA LEU A 107 -17.52 -1.63 10.71
C LEU A 107 -16.19 -1.51 9.94
N ARG A 108 -15.89 -0.37 9.30
CA ARG A 108 -14.65 -0.12 8.53
C ARG A 108 -14.17 -1.34 7.71
N PRO A 109 -15.00 -1.89 6.82
CA PRO A 109 -14.79 -3.20 6.20
C PRO A 109 -13.52 -3.32 5.33
N TYR A 110 -12.89 -2.21 4.96
CA TYR A 110 -11.66 -2.18 4.16
C TYR A 110 -10.41 -1.85 4.97
N VAL A 111 -10.54 -1.54 6.26
CA VAL A 111 -9.43 -1.17 7.14
C VAL A 111 -9.20 -2.27 8.17
N ASP A 112 -8.11 -3.00 8.01
CA ASP A 112 -7.54 -3.90 9.00
C ASP A 112 -6.72 -3.12 10.03
N ASP A 113 -7.22 -3.09 11.27
CA ASP A 113 -6.58 -2.39 12.38
C ASP A 113 -5.23 -2.98 12.77
N GLU A 114 -5.00 -4.29 12.56
CA GLU A 114 -3.70 -4.90 12.85
C GLU A 114 -2.64 -4.46 11.85
N ILE A 115 -3.00 -4.35 10.57
CA ILE A 115 -2.10 -3.84 9.54
C ILE A 115 -1.78 -2.37 9.80
N MET A 116 -2.79 -1.56 10.14
CA MET A 116 -2.58 -0.16 10.52
C MET A 116 -1.66 -0.03 11.74
N ALA A 117 -1.86 -0.86 12.77
CA ALA A 117 -1.01 -0.87 13.95
C ALA A 117 0.43 -1.32 13.65
N LYS A 118 0.61 -2.29 12.74
CA LYS A 118 1.93 -2.72 12.27
C LYS A 118 2.62 -1.60 11.47
N ALA A 119 1.91 -0.96 10.55
CA ALA A 119 2.43 0.16 9.78
C ALA A 119 2.85 1.34 10.67
N TRP A 120 2.05 1.65 11.71
CA TRP A 120 2.38 2.73 12.65
C TRP A 120 3.69 2.50 13.42
N LYS A 121 4.04 1.23 13.69
CA LYS A 121 5.31 0.86 14.33
C LYS A 121 6.53 0.99 13.42
N LEU A 122 6.35 1.15 12.11
CA LEU A 122 7.45 1.34 11.16
C LEU A 122 7.86 2.81 11.01
N VAL A 123 7.04 3.74 11.51
CA VAL A 123 7.25 5.19 11.39
C VAL A 123 7.66 5.82 12.73
N HIS A 124 7.74 5.01 13.79
CA HIS A 124 8.04 5.44 15.17
C HIS A 124 9.15 4.60 15.78
#